data_AF-A0A0F4NKI7-F1
#
_entry.id   AF-A0A0F4NKI7-F1
#
_cell.length_a   1.000
_cell.length_b   1.000
_cell.length_c   1.000
_cell.angle_alpha   90.00
_cell.angle_beta   90.00
_cell.angle_gamma   90.00
#
_symmetry.space_group_name_H-M   'P 1'
#
loop_
_entity.id
_entity.type
_entity.pdbx_description
1 polymer ?
#
loop_
_entity_poly.entity_id
_entity_poly.type
_entity_poly.pdbx_seq_one_letter_code
_entity_poly.pdbx_strand_id
1 'polypeptide(L)'
;MTLKLTLIRGLPGSGKSTLAQTIPAQHYEADMYFINESGEYVYQANKIAQAHQWCKTKTEQALAQGHSVVVANTFVQRWEMVPYLKLAKRYSAQFEVIECHDNYGNVHGVEAKTINSMKKRWQEWQNVPQL
;
A
#
# COMPACT_ATOMS: atom_id res chain seq x y z
N MET A 1 -15.07 -13.10 -14.00
CA MET A 1 -14.18 -11.93 -13.91
C MET A 1 -12.89 -12.39 -13.25
N THR A 2 -11.73 -11.94 -13.71
CA THR A 2 -10.45 -12.27 -13.08
C THR A 2 -10.20 -11.31 -11.92
N LEU A 3 -9.86 -11.82 -10.74
CA LEU A 3 -9.50 -10.99 -9.58
C LEU A 3 -8.22 -10.22 -9.86
N LYS A 4 -8.11 -8.99 -9.33
CA LYS A 4 -6.91 -8.16 -9.44
C LYS A 4 -6.46 -7.67 -8.07
N LEU A 5 -5.16 -7.77 -7.80
CA LEU A 5 -4.49 -7.13 -6.67
C LEU A 5 -3.52 -6.07 -7.23
N THR A 6 -3.85 -4.80 -7.06
CA THR A 6 -3.00 -3.68 -7.46
C THR A 6 -2.32 -3.09 -6.23
N LEU A 7 -0.99 -3.00 -6.24
CA LEU A 7 -0.24 -2.21 -5.27
C LEU A 7 0.08 -0.84 -5.87
N ILE A 8 -0.22 0.22 -5.14
CA ILE A 8 0.23 1.57 -5.47
C ILE A 8 1.33 1.94 -4.50
N ARG A 9 2.51 2.29 -5.03
CA ARG A 9 3.69 2.67 -4.25
C ARG A 9 4.18 4.05 -4.61
N GLY A 10 4.92 4.67 -3.68
CA GLY A 10 5.39 6.04 -3.83
C GLY A 10 5.63 6.72 -2.49
N LEU A 11 6.47 7.74 -2.48
CA LEU A 11 6.80 8.47 -1.27
C LEU A 11 5.60 9.26 -0.72
N PRO A 12 5.60 9.69 0.56
CA PRO A 12 4.57 10.59 1.08
C PRO A 12 4.40 11.81 0.16
N GLY A 13 3.16 12.17 -0.17
CA GLY A 13 2.84 13.25 -1.10
C GLY A 13 2.83 12.89 -2.59
N SER A 14 3.07 11.63 -2.97
CA SER A 14 3.08 11.22 -4.38
C SER A 14 1.71 10.94 -5.00
N GLY A 15 0.60 11.19 -4.30
CA GLY A 15 -0.75 10.98 -4.84
C GLY A 15 -1.28 9.54 -4.79
N LYS A 16 -0.61 8.61 -4.06
CA LYS A 16 -1.02 7.19 -3.97
C LYS A 16 -2.48 7.00 -3.57
N SER A 17 -2.88 7.60 -2.45
CA SER A 17 -4.23 7.45 -1.87
C SER A 17 -5.29 8.04 -2.81
N THR A 18 -4.96 9.15 -3.48
CA THR A 18 -5.82 9.75 -4.51
C THR A 18 -6.01 8.80 -5.69
N LEU A 19 -4.94 8.20 -6.21
CA LEU A 19 -5.04 7.22 -7.30
C LEU A 19 -5.81 5.96 -6.85
N ALA A 20 -5.59 5.50 -5.63
CA ALA A 20 -6.27 4.31 -5.11
C ALA A 20 -7.80 4.49 -5.06
N GLN A 21 -8.27 5.70 -4.72
CA GLN A 21 -9.70 6.02 -4.67
C GLN A 21 -10.38 6.03 -6.05
N THR A 22 -9.63 6.18 -7.15
CA THR A 22 -10.22 6.15 -8.50
C THR A 22 -10.40 4.73 -9.05
N ILE A 23 -9.77 3.73 -8.41
CA ILE A 23 -9.84 2.34 -8.84
C ILE A 23 -11.08 1.68 -8.20
N PRO A 24 -12.00 1.08 -8.99
CA PRO A 24 -13.21 0.45 -8.47
C PRO A 24 -12.89 -0.94 -7.86
N ALA A 25 -12.21 -0.94 -6.72
CA ALA A 25 -11.78 -2.12 -5.96
C ALA A 25 -11.84 -1.84 -4.45
N GLN A 26 -11.72 -2.87 -3.62
CA GLN A 26 -11.57 -2.68 -2.18
C GLN A 26 -10.24 -1.98 -1.89
N HIS A 27 -10.29 -0.83 -1.22
CA HIS A 27 -9.12 -0.01 -0.96
C HIS A 27 -8.63 -0.16 0.48
N TYR A 28 -7.35 -0.48 0.66
CA TYR A 28 -6.71 -0.54 1.98
C TYR A 28 -5.35 0.18 2.01
N GLU A 29 -5.07 0.89 3.09
CA GLU A 29 -3.76 1.47 3.42
C GLU A 29 -3.40 1.10 4.86
N ALA A 30 -2.11 1.01 5.20
CA ALA A 30 -1.74 0.80 6.60
C ALA A 30 -2.22 1.96 7.48
N ASP A 31 -2.24 3.19 6.95
CA ASP A 31 -2.66 4.39 7.67
C ASP A 31 -4.14 4.36 8.09
N MET A 32 -5.00 3.60 7.39
CA MET A 32 -6.40 3.43 7.78
C MET A 32 -6.56 2.73 9.14
N TYR A 33 -5.56 1.99 9.60
CA TYR A 33 -5.55 1.39 10.94
C TYR A 33 -5.56 2.44 12.07
N PHE A 34 -5.05 3.64 11.78
CA PHE A 34 -4.95 4.73 12.75
C PHE A 34 -6.19 5.64 12.76
N ILE A 35 -7.22 5.31 11.99
CA ILE A 35 -8.50 6.02 12.02
C ILE A 35 -9.34 5.46 13.18
N ASN A 36 -9.69 6.31 14.15
CA ASN A 36 -10.52 5.90 15.29
C ASN A 36 -12.02 5.80 14.89
N GLU A 37 -12.87 5.37 15.83
CA GLU A 37 -14.33 5.23 15.60
C GLU A 37 -15.01 6.56 15.25
N SER A 38 -14.41 7.69 15.65
CA SER A 38 -14.87 9.05 15.33
C SER A 38 -14.37 9.56 13.97
N GLY A 39 -13.58 8.76 13.24
CA GLY A 39 -13.02 9.14 11.93
C GLY A 39 -11.73 9.96 11.99
N GLU A 40 -11.14 10.13 13.17
CA GLU A 40 -9.93 10.95 13.36
C GLU A 40 -8.66 10.11 13.19
N TYR A 41 -7.64 10.70 12.56
CA TYR A 41 -6.34 10.05 12.39
C TYR A 41 -5.46 10.22 13.65
N VAL A 42 -5.12 9.10 14.29
CA VAL A 42 -4.34 9.05 15.54
C VAL A 42 -3.13 8.12 15.36
N TYR A 43 -2.05 8.65 14.81
CA TYR A 43 -0.83 7.87 14.55
C TYR A 43 -0.14 7.39 15.83
N GLN A 44 0.26 6.11 15.85
CA GLN A 44 1.00 5.50 16.95
C GLN A 44 2.18 4.69 16.41
N ALA A 45 3.39 5.22 16.56
CA ALA A 45 4.60 4.64 15.97
C ALA A 45 4.88 3.19 16.41
N ASN A 46 4.53 2.84 17.66
CA ASN A 46 4.67 1.48 18.19
C ASN A 46 3.68 0.47 17.57
N LYS A 47 2.67 0.93 16.83
CA LYS A 47 1.67 0.08 16.18
C LYS A 47 1.85 -0.05 14.66
N ILE A 48 2.88 0.54 14.06
CA ILE A 48 3.13 0.46 12.60
C ILE A 48 3.15 -1.00 12.10
N ALA A 49 3.82 -1.89 12.82
CA ALA A 49 3.87 -3.30 12.45
C ALA A 49 2.47 -3.95 12.44
N GLN A 50 1.63 -3.59 13.42
CA GLN A 50 0.25 -4.06 13.53
C GLN A 50 -0.61 -3.47 12.41
N ALA A 51 -0.41 -2.20 12.05
CA ALA A 51 -1.10 -1.52 10.95
C ALA A 51 -0.83 -2.21 9.60
N HIS A 52 0.44 -2.54 9.31
CA HIS A 52 0.78 -3.29 8.10
C HIS A 52 0.20 -4.71 8.11
N GLN A 53 0.22 -5.40 9.25
CA GLN A 53 -0.40 -6.72 9.38
C GLN A 53 -1.92 -6.67 9.19
N TRP A 54 -2.58 -5.65 9.73
CA TRP A 54 -4.01 -5.40 9.53
C TRP A 54 -4.32 -5.19 8.04
N CYS A 55 -3.56 -4.31 7.36
CA CYS A 55 -3.75 -4.00 5.94
C CYS A 55 -3.62 -5.27 5.06
N LYS A 56 -2.59 -6.09 5.32
CA LYS A 56 -2.40 -7.38 4.65
C LYS A 56 -3.56 -8.35 4.93
N THR A 57 -4.03 -8.41 6.18
CA THR A 57 -5.13 -9.31 6.57
C THR A 57 -6.44 -8.91 5.88
N LYS A 58 -6.73 -7.61 5.78
CA LYS A 58 -7.89 -7.09 5.04
C LYS A 58 -7.80 -7.41 3.56
N THR A 59 -6.62 -7.27 2.97
CA THR A 59 -6.35 -7.65 1.57
C THR A 59 -6.66 -9.14 1.35
N GLU A 60 -6.14 -10.02 2.21
CA GLU A 60 -6.39 -11.46 2.12
C GLU A 60 -7.86 -11.82 2.26
N GLN A 61 -8.56 -11.21 3.22
CA GLN A 61 -10.00 -11.42 3.42
C GLN A 61 -10.82 -11.01 2.18
N ALA A 62 -10.51 -9.86 1.59
CA ALA A 62 -11.21 -9.38 0.40
C ALA A 62 -10.97 -10.28 -0.82
N LEU A 63 -9.71 -10.72 -1.04
CA LEU A 63 -9.39 -11.67 -2.11
C LEU A 63 -10.10 -13.02 -1.91
N ALA A 64 -10.13 -13.54 -0.67
CA ALA A 64 -10.82 -14.77 -0.33
C ALA A 64 -12.34 -14.70 -0.58
N GLN A 65 -12.93 -13.50 -0.48
CA GLN A 65 -14.33 -13.23 -0.79
C GLN A 65 -14.60 -12.97 -2.28
N GLY A 66 -13.57 -13.03 -3.13
CA GLY A 66 -13.72 -12.79 -4.57
C GLY A 66 -13.80 -11.30 -4.94
N HIS A 67 -13.22 -10.41 -4.14
CA HIS A 67 -13.12 -8.99 -4.46
C HIS A 67 -11.71 -8.64 -4.98
N SER A 68 -11.64 -7.81 -6.02
CA SER A 68 -10.40 -7.14 -6.40
C SER A 68 -10.00 -6.11 -5.34
N VAL A 69 -8.70 -5.90 -5.16
CA VAL A 69 -8.14 -5.08 -4.09
C VAL A 69 -7.09 -4.12 -4.65
N VAL A 70 -7.12 -2.87 -4.17
CA VAL A 70 -6.06 -1.90 -4.31
C VAL A 70 -5.45 -1.60 -2.95
N VAL A 71 -4.12 -1.65 -2.86
CA VAL A 71 -3.38 -1.32 -1.65
C VAL A 71 -2.43 -0.18 -1.92
N ALA A 72 -2.64 0.97 -1.26
CA ALA A 72 -1.72 2.10 -1.33
C ALA A 72 -0.86 2.16 -0.07
N ASN A 73 0.46 2.06 -0.23
CA ASN A 73 1.43 2.27 0.85
C ASN A 73 2.72 2.81 0.26
N THR A 74 3.68 3.21 1.09
CA THR A 74 4.96 3.69 0.56
C THR A 74 5.70 2.61 -0.21
N PHE A 75 5.70 1.36 0.29
CA PHE A 75 6.43 0.22 -0.27
C PHE A 75 7.81 0.65 -0.76
N VAL A 76 8.62 1.19 0.15
CA VAL A 76 9.93 1.78 -0.15
C VAL A 76 10.88 0.71 -0.69
N GLN A 77 10.79 -0.52 -0.16
CA GLN A 77 11.65 -1.64 -0.52
C GLN A 77 10.83 -2.79 -1.11
N ARG A 78 11.43 -3.52 -2.07
CA ARG A 78 10.73 -4.57 -2.81
C ARG A 78 10.21 -5.70 -1.92
N TRP A 79 10.93 -6.02 -0.84
CA TRP A 79 10.53 -7.09 0.08
C TRP A 79 9.18 -6.81 0.76
N GLU A 80 8.79 -5.53 0.91
CA GLU A 80 7.50 -5.15 1.52
C GLU A 80 6.31 -5.59 0.66
N MET A 81 6.52 -5.78 -0.64
CA MET A 81 5.49 -6.23 -1.60
C MET A 81 5.41 -7.76 -1.72
N VAL A 82 6.45 -8.50 -1.33
CA VAL A 82 6.50 -9.98 -1.45
C VAL A 82 5.31 -10.68 -0.76
N PRO A 83 4.86 -10.27 0.44
CA PRO A 83 3.67 -10.86 1.06
C PRO A 83 2.41 -10.72 0.21
N TYR A 84 2.25 -9.60 -0.50
CA TYR A 84 1.09 -9.33 -1.36
C TYR A 84 1.16 -10.14 -2.66
N LEU A 85 2.34 -10.26 -3.27
CA LEU A 85 2.54 -11.15 -4.42
C LEU A 85 2.16 -12.60 -4.08
N LYS A 86 2.51 -13.07 -2.88
CA LYS A 86 2.12 -14.41 -2.40
C LYS A 86 0.60 -14.54 -2.24
N LEU A 87 -0.10 -13.50 -1.79
CA LEU A 87 -1.56 -13.49 -1.73
C LEU A 87 -2.17 -13.55 -3.14
N ALA A 88 -1.68 -12.74 -4.08
CA ALA A 88 -2.17 -12.78 -5.46
C ALA A 88 -2.02 -14.18 -6.08
N LYS A 89 -0.86 -14.82 -5.91
CA LYS A 89 -0.63 -16.20 -6.36
C LYS A 89 -1.59 -17.20 -5.69
N ARG A 90 -1.81 -17.08 -4.37
CA ARG A 90 -2.69 -17.98 -3.60
C ARG A 90 -4.15 -17.94 -4.09
N TYR A 91 -4.64 -16.76 -4.44
CA TYR A 91 -6.03 -16.55 -4.85
C TYR A 91 -6.20 -16.40 -6.37
N SER A 92 -5.19 -16.77 -7.17
CA SER A 92 -5.19 -16.66 -8.62
C SER A 92 -5.58 -15.27 -9.14
N ALA A 93 -5.19 -14.21 -8.41
CA ALA A 93 -5.42 -12.83 -8.80
C ALA A 93 -4.27 -12.32 -9.69
N GLN A 94 -4.61 -11.51 -10.69
CA GLN A 94 -3.62 -10.73 -11.43
C GLN A 94 -2.94 -9.74 -10.49
N PHE A 95 -1.61 -9.68 -10.55
CA PHE A 95 -0.80 -8.81 -9.70
C PHE A 95 -0.21 -7.66 -10.51
N GLU A 96 -0.38 -6.44 -10.02
CA GLU A 96 0.12 -5.22 -10.67
C GLU A 96 0.72 -4.30 -9.62
N VAL A 97 1.78 -3.58 -9.99
CA VAL A 97 2.39 -2.52 -9.17
C VAL A 97 2.41 -1.24 -9.98
N ILE A 98 1.89 -0.16 -9.40
CA ILE A 98 1.90 1.19 -9.96
C ILE A 98 2.81 2.06 -9.09
N GLU A 99 3.81 2.70 -9.69
CA GLU A 99 4.68 3.66 -9.00
C GLU A 99 4.20 5.10 -9.26
N CYS A 100 3.99 5.85 -8.17
CA CYS A 100 3.69 7.27 -8.23
C CYS A 100 4.94 8.08 -7.88
N HIS A 101 5.33 8.99 -8.78
CA HIS A 101 6.55 9.81 -8.65
C HIS A 101 6.27 11.30 -8.44
N ASP A 102 4.99 11.70 -8.43
CA ASP A 102 4.60 13.09 -8.26
C ASP A 102 4.97 13.62 -6.86
N ASN A 103 4.88 14.93 -6.69
CA ASN A 103 5.20 15.61 -5.44
C ASN A 103 4.16 16.69 -5.14
N TYR A 104 2.97 16.27 -4.69
CA TYR A 104 1.84 17.15 -4.37
C TYR A 104 1.89 17.72 -2.93
N GLY A 105 2.97 17.45 -2.19
CA GLY A 105 3.11 17.82 -0.78
C GLY A 105 2.60 16.74 0.17
N ASN A 106 3.23 16.65 1.33
CA ASN A 106 2.95 15.61 2.31
C ASN A 106 1.84 16.05 3.29
N VAL A 107 0.67 15.43 3.17
CA VAL A 107 -0.53 15.76 3.96
C VAL A 107 -0.57 15.12 5.35
N HIS A 108 0.26 14.11 5.63
CA HIS A 108 0.30 13.40 6.92
C HIS A 108 1.34 13.97 7.88
N GLY A 109 1.96 15.10 7.57
CA GLY A 109 2.92 15.76 8.47
C GLY A 109 4.24 14.99 8.70
N VAL A 110 4.47 13.88 7.98
CA VAL A 110 5.76 13.16 7.97
C VAL A 110 6.95 14.11 7.82
N GLU A 111 7.84 14.09 8.82
CA GLU A 111 9.01 14.97 8.84
C GLU A 111 9.92 14.79 7.60
N ALA A 112 10.53 15.88 7.15
CA ALA A 112 11.45 15.87 6.01
C ALA A 112 12.61 14.87 6.19
N LYS A 113 13.10 14.69 7.43
CA LYS A 113 14.15 13.70 7.75
C LYS A 113 13.69 12.27 7.48
N THR A 114 12.44 11.95 7.81
CA THR A 114 11.82 10.64 7.55
C THR A 114 11.64 10.41 6.06
N ILE A 115 11.16 11.42 5.32
CA ILE A 115 11.05 11.35 3.85
C ILE A 115 12.43 11.12 3.21
N ASN A 116 13.47 11.83 3.67
CA ASN A 116 14.83 11.64 3.16
C ASN A 116 15.38 10.25 3.48
N SER A 117 15.06 9.69 4.66
CA SER A 117 15.40 8.30 5.00
C SER A 117 14.66 7.29 4.10
N MET A 118 13.40 7.56 3.75
CA MET A 118 12.66 6.73 2.80
C MET A 118 13.27 6.82 1.40
N LYS A 119 13.60 8.03 0.90
CA LYS A 119 14.29 8.24 -0.39
C LYS A 119 15.58 7.42 -0.49
N LYS A 120 16.42 7.44 0.55
CA LYS A 120 17.68 6.68 0.57
C LYS A 120 17.51 5.16 0.50
N ARG A 121 16.36 4.65 0.97
CA ARG A 121 16.05 3.21 0.97
C ARG A 121 15.20 2.80 -0.24
N TRP A 122 14.77 3.76 -1.06
CA TRP A 122 13.89 3.50 -2.20
C TRP A 122 14.55 2.55 -3.19
N GLN A 123 13.85 1.46 -3.51
CA GLN A 123 14.26 0.52 -4.54
C GLN A 123 13.27 0.61 -5.69
N GLU A 124 13.71 1.01 -6.88
CA GLU A 124 12.86 1.05 -8.07
C GLU A 124 12.23 -0.31 -8.35
N TRP A 125 10.96 -0.33 -8.75
CA TRP A 125 10.35 -1.53 -9.31
C TRP A 125 10.76 -1.66 -10.77
N GLN A 126 11.77 -2.48 -11.02
CA GLN A 126 11.98 -3.00 -12.35
C GLN A 126 10.97 -4.14 -12.52
N ASN A 127 10.28 -4.23 -13.66
CA ASN A 127 9.48 -5.39 -14.02
C ASN A 127 10.39 -6.62 -13.97
N VAL A 128 10.50 -7.27 -12.81
CA VAL A 128 11.36 -8.44 -12.64
C VAL A 128 10.65 -9.60 -13.33
N PRO A 129 11.23 -10.20 -14.38
CA PRO A 129 10.80 -11.51 -14.81
C PRO A 129 11.09 -12.47 -13.64
N GLN A 130 10.02 -13.05 -13.08
CA GLN A 130 10.05 -14.18 -12.13
C GLN A 130 10.58 -13.88 -10.70
N LEU A 131 9.62 -13.63 -9.80
CA LEU A 131 9.60 -14.25 -8.47
C LEU A 131 8.69 -15.48 -8.50
#